data_AF-A0A257SGJ8-F1
#
_entry.id   AF-A0A257SGJ8-F1
#
_cell.length_a   1.000
_cell.length_b   1.000
_cell.length_c   1.000
_cell.angle_alpha   90.00
_cell.angle_beta   90.00
_cell.angle_gamma   90.00
#
_symmetry.space_group_name_H-M   'P 1'
#
loop_
_entity.id
_entity.type
_entity.pdbx_description
1 polymer ?
#
loop_
_entity_poly.entity_id
_entity_poly.type
_entity_poly.pdbx_seq_one_letter_code
_entity_poly.pdbx_strand_id
1 'polypeptide(L)'
;MTDQLEHRAGARPVRAPRGSTISCKGWPQEAALRMLMNNLDPEVAERPDDLVVYGGTGRAARSWEAFDAIVRSLRALEHDETLLVQSGKPVAVFRTHAGAPRVLIANANLVGRWATWEHFRELERAGLTMFGQMTAGSWIYIGSQGILQGTYETFGAMARRHFGGTLAGRFVLTAGLGGMGGAQPLAATMHGAAILGIEVDEVRIDKRIATGYCDCKAHTLDEALALIADARSASRPLSVGLVGNAADLLPELVARGVVPDALTDQTSAHDTLNGYVPAGHTLAQAADLRRADPARYVELAEQSIAVHVRAMLALQARGAVAFDYGNNIRTVAFDRGVTQAFDIPGFIPEYVRPLFCEGKGPFRWVALSGDPE
;
A
#
# COMPACT_ATOMS: atom_id res chain seq x y z
N MET A 1 14.76 -17.34 39.23
CA MET A 1 13.96 -18.32 38.46
C MET A 1 14.10 -17.90 37.00
N THR A 2 15.06 -18.52 36.32
CA THR A 2 15.46 -18.24 34.95
C THR A 2 14.36 -18.65 33.99
N ASP A 3 13.64 -17.66 33.46
CA ASP A 3 12.70 -17.89 32.36
C ASP A 3 13.52 -17.94 31.07
N GLN A 4 13.90 -19.16 30.67
CA GLN A 4 14.42 -19.41 29.33
C GLN A 4 13.28 -19.17 28.36
N LEU A 5 13.23 -17.95 27.80
CA LEU A 5 12.48 -17.66 26.59
C LEU A 5 12.97 -18.61 25.50
N GLU A 6 12.23 -19.71 25.30
CA GLU A 6 12.36 -20.56 24.12
C GLU A 6 12.41 -19.65 22.90
N HIS A 7 13.52 -19.75 22.15
CA HIS A 7 13.73 -18.99 20.94
C HIS A 7 12.71 -19.46 19.90
N ARG A 8 11.52 -18.85 19.87
CA ARG A 8 10.51 -19.11 18.84
C ARG A 8 11.04 -18.58 17.51
N ALA A 9 11.78 -19.43 16.80
CA ALA A 9 12.23 -19.18 15.45
C ALA A 9 11.00 -19.21 14.52
N GLY A 10 10.54 -18.04 14.09
CA GLY A 10 9.43 -17.91 13.14
C GLY A 10 8.35 -16.92 13.56
N ALA A 11 7.20 -17.04 12.87
CA ALA A 11 6.06 -16.16 12.99
C ALA A 11 5.49 -16.11 14.41
N ARG A 12 5.15 -14.90 14.85
CA ARG A 12 4.57 -14.63 16.16
C ARG A 12 3.94 -13.23 16.18
N PRO A 13 2.93 -12.99 17.03
CA PRO A 13 2.43 -11.64 17.25
C PRO A 13 3.56 -10.72 17.73
N VAL A 14 3.77 -9.61 17.01
CA VAL A 14 4.72 -8.56 17.38
C VAL A 14 3.93 -7.30 17.66
N ARG A 15 4.22 -6.62 18.77
CA ARG A 15 3.63 -5.31 19.11
C ARG A 15 4.71 -4.42 19.70
N ALA A 16 4.60 -3.12 19.46
CA ALA A 16 5.53 -2.16 20.06
C ALA A 16 5.37 -2.10 21.58
N PRO A 17 6.47 -2.15 22.36
CA PRO A 17 6.44 -1.81 23.78
C PRO A 17 5.83 -0.43 24.03
N ARG A 18 5.09 -0.29 25.13
CA ARG A 18 4.35 0.92 25.51
C ARG A 18 4.88 1.49 26.84
N GLY A 19 4.48 2.72 27.18
CA GLY A 19 4.88 3.39 28.42
C GLY A 19 6.31 3.91 28.43
N SER A 20 6.76 4.36 29.61
CA SER A 20 8.05 5.05 29.80
C SER A 20 9.24 4.12 30.08
N THR A 21 9.01 2.84 30.34
CA THR A 21 10.08 1.85 30.55
C THR A 21 10.74 1.50 29.22
N ILE A 22 12.07 1.55 29.16
CA ILE A 22 12.86 1.24 27.95
C ILE A 22 13.63 -0.07 28.10
N SER A 23 13.89 -0.74 26.98
CA SER A 23 14.68 -1.99 26.90
C SER A 23 16.01 -1.81 26.17
N CYS A 24 16.17 -0.72 25.42
CA CYS A 24 17.42 -0.29 24.83
C CYS A 24 18.19 0.66 25.77
N LYS A 25 19.45 0.95 25.44
CA LYS A 25 20.33 1.86 26.21
C LYS A 25 19.92 3.33 26.14
N GLY A 26 19.03 3.71 25.22
CA GLY A 26 18.51 5.07 25.09
C GLY A 26 17.23 5.15 24.26
N TRP A 27 16.54 6.29 24.39
CA TRP A 27 15.30 6.57 23.66
C TRP A 27 15.43 6.52 22.14
N PRO A 28 16.51 7.01 21.50
CA PRO A 28 16.67 6.87 20.04
C PRO A 28 16.69 5.41 19.55
N GLN A 29 17.35 4.51 20.29
CA GLN A 29 17.39 3.08 19.99
C GLN A 29 16.06 2.41 20.29
N GLU A 30 15.43 2.77 21.41
CA GLU A 30 14.10 2.29 21.80
C GLU A 30 13.02 2.72 20.78
N ALA A 31 13.11 3.94 20.25
CA ALA A 31 12.22 4.44 19.21
C ALA A 31 12.31 3.59 17.94
N ALA A 32 13.53 3.31 17.47
CA ALA A 32 13.74 2.43 16.31
C ALA A 32 13.18 1.02 16.57
N LEU A 33 13.39 0.47 17.76
CA LEU A 33 12.85 -0.84 18.17
C LEU A 33 11.32 -0.85 18.16
N ARG A 34 10.69 0.13 18.82
CA ARG A 34 9.23 0.24 18.89
C ARG A 34 8.63 0.44 17.51
N MET A 35 9.24 1.25 16.66
CA MET A 35 8.73 1.47 15.31
C MET A 35 8.90 0.25 14.40
N LEU A 36 10.01 -0.50 14.51
CA LEU A 36 10.16 -1.79 13.84
C LEU A 36 9.03 -2.75 14.24
N MET A 37 8.73 -2.82 15.54
CA MET A 37 7.67 -3.69 16.05
C MET A 37 6.26 -3.18 15.69
N ASN A 38 6.04 -1.85 15.67
CA ASN A 38 4.79 -1.24 15.24
C ASN A 38 4.46 -1.58 13.78
N ASN A 39 5.47 -1.61 12.91
CA ASN A 39 5.31 -2.02 11.51
C ASN A 39 4.78 -3.46 11.35
N LEU A 40 4.90 -4.30 12.38
CA LEU A 40 4.44 -5.70 12.38
C LEU A 40 3.27 -5.94 13.33
N ASP A 41 2.69 -4.89 13.92
CA ASP A 41 1.50 -5.01 14.74
C ASP A 41 0.34 -5.56 13.89
N PRO A 42 -0.40 -6.60 14.34
CA PRO A 42 -1.57 -7.13 13.62
C PRO A 42 -2.63 -6.08 13.26
N GLU A 43 -2.75 -5.00 14.03
CA GLU A 43 -3.66 -3.89 13.72
C GLU A 43 -3.13 -2.97 12.62
N VAL A 44 -1.82 -3.00 12.39
CA VAL A 44 -1.11 -2.11 11.46
C VAL A 44 -0.81 -2.82 10.14
N ALA A 45 -0.08 -3.94 10.20
CA ALA A 45 0.44 -4.64 9.04
C ALA A 45 -0.63 -5.40 8.24
N GLU A 46 -0.39 -5.57 6.94
CA GLU A 46 -1.27 -6.33 6.06
C GLU A 46 -1.14 -7.85 6.19
N ARG A 47 0.06 -8.37 6.51
CA ARG A 47 0.32 -9.80 6.72
C ARG A 47 1.60 -10.00 7.57
N PRO A 48 1.55 -9.69 8.88
CA PRO A 48 2.75 -9.59 9.73
C PRO A 48 3.49 -10.91 9.97
N ASP A 49 2.81 -12.06 9.90
CA ASP A 49 3.44 -13.38 10.07
C ASP A 49 4.52 -13.66 9.01
N ASP A 50 4.36 -13.07 7.82
CA ASP A 50 5.33 -13.10 6.73
C ASP A 50 6.26 -11.86 6.71
N LEU A 51 6.24 -11.06 7.78
CA LEU A 51 6.92 -9.77 7.92
C LEU A 51 6.42 -8.69 6.95
N VAL A 52 5.32 -8.93 6.23
CA VAL A 52 4.78 -8.04 5.20
C VAL A 52 3.94 -6.96 5.85
N VAL A 53 4.34 -5.72 5.61
CA VAL A 53 3.70 -4.51 6.13
C VAL A 53 2.63 -4.02 5.16
N TYR A 54 2.97 -3.75 3.90
CA TYR A 54 2.03 -3.32 2.84
C TYR A 54 2.66 -3.38 1.43
N GLY A 55 1.84 -3.12 0.39
CA GLY A 55 2.30 -2.84 -0.96
C GLY A 55 2.91 -4.04 -1.69
N GLY A 56 2.17 -5.15 -1.77
CA GLY A 56 2.69 -6.42 -2.25
C GLY A 56 3.51 -7.10 -1.15
N THR A 57 4.81 -7.26 -1.38
CA THR A 57 5.75 -7.96 -0.47
C THR A 57 6.65 -7.02 0.34
N GLY A 58 6.22 -5.77 0.55
CA GLY A 58 6.97 -4.79 1.34
C GLY A 58 7.14 -5.26 2.79
N ARG A 59 8.37 -5.57 3.20
CA ARG A 59 8.68 -6.22 4.48
C ARG A 59 9.45 -5.33 5.46
N ALA A 60 9.29 -5.59 6.76
CA ALA A 60 10.00 -4.88 7.82
C ALA A 60 11.42 -5.42 8.08
N ALA A 61 11.63 -6.72 7.87
CA ALA A 61 12.91 -7.42 7.99
C ALA A 61 12.98 -8.58 6.98
N ARG A 62 14.19 -9.01 6.60
CA ARG A 62 14.40 -9.99 5.53
C ARG A 62 13.83 -11.36 5.86
N SER A 63 13.98 -11.76 7.11
CA SER A 63 13.56 -13.04 7.68
C SER A 63 13.34 -12.86 9.18
N TRP A 64 12.70 -13.83 9.84
CA TRP A 64 12.54 -13.80 11.29
C TRP A 64 13.89 -13.84 12.02
N GLU A 65 14.87 -14.56 11.50
CA GLU A 65 16.25 -14.53 12.01
C GLU A 65 16.84 -13.11 11.94
N ALA A 66 16.66 -12.42 10.82
CA ALA A 66 17.13 -11.04 10.66
C ALA A 66 16.39 -10.08 11.60
N PHE A 67 15.07 -10.24 11.75
CA PHE A 67 14.27 -9.48 12.72
C PHE A 67 14.82 -9.65 14.15
N ASP A 68 15.04 -10.90 14.57
CA ASP A 68 15.59 -11.21 15.89
C ASP A 68 16.98 -10.64 16.11
N ALA A 69 17.83 -10.69 15.08
CA ALA A 69 19.15 -10.07 15.11
C ALA A 69 19.08 -8.54 15.19
N ILE A 70 18.13 -7.88 14.51
CA ILE A 70 17.93 -6.43 14.60
C ILE A 70 17.50 -6.05 16.02
N VAL A 71 16.52 -6.76 16.59
CA VAL A 71 16.04 -6.51 17.95
C VAL A 71 17.17 -6.63 18.97
N ARG A 72 17.99 -7.69 18.90
CA ARG A 72 19.17 -7.84 19.76
C ARG A 72 20.17 -6.71 19.57
N SER A 73 20.45 -6.34 18.32
CA SER A 73 21.40 -5.27 17.98
C SER A 73 20.94 -3.92 18.55
N LEU A 74 19.67 -3.55 18.37
CA LEU A 74 19.11 -2.29 18.88
C LEU A 74 19.16 -2.19 20.41
N ARG A 75 18.92 -3.30 21.12
CA ARG A 75 19.03 -3.34 22.59
C ARG A 75 20.45 -3.16 23.09
N ALA A 76 21.43 -3.66 22.35
CA ALA A 76 22.85 -3.58 22.70
C ALA A 76 23.53 -2.27 22.25
N LEU A 77 22.99 -1.58 21.25
CA LEU A 77 23.59 -0.43 20.57
C LEU A 77 23.86 0.76 21.52
N GLU A 78 25.11 1.21 21.58
CA GLU A 78 25.52 2.36 22.39
C GLU A 78 25.06 3.71 21.80
N HIS A 79 25.21 4.78 22.57
CA HIS A 79 24.81 6.14 22.16
C HIS A 79 25.66 6.73 21.03
N ASP A 80 26.90 6.28 20.87
CA ASP A 80 27.84 6.70 19.84
C ASP A 80 28.07 5.61 18.79
N GLU A 81 27.14 4.67 18.63
CA GLU A 81 27.17 3.63 17.61
C GLU A 81 26.04 3.80 16.59
N THR A 82 26.26 3.22 15.40
CA THR A 82 25.30 3.17 14.29
C THR A 82 25.19 1.75 13.75
N LEU A 83 23.97 1.21 13.75
CA LEU A 83 23.62 -0.06 13.11
C LEU A 83 23.42 0.12 11.61
N LEU A 84 24.02 -0.74 10.79
CA LEU A 84 23.78 -0.83 9.36
C LEU A 84 22.81 -1.97 9.05
N VAL A 85 21.71 -1.64 8.37
CA VAL A 85 20.72 -2.61 7.86
C VAL A 85 20.74 -2.62 6.34
N GLN A 86 21.15 -3.75 5.76
CA GLN A 86 21.16 -3.96 4.32
C GLN A 86 20.00 -4.88 3.94
N SER A 87 19.07 -4.41 3.11
CA SER A 87 17.87 -5.14 2.69
C SER A 87 17.24 -5.95 3.82
N GLY A 88 16.89 -5.26 4.92
CA GLY A 88 16.25 -5.86 6.10
C GLY A 88 17.10 -6.83 6.93
N LYS A 89 18.42 -6.87 6.75
CA LYS A 89 19.36 -7.67 7.55
C LYS A 89 20.37 -6.78 8.28
N PRO A 90 20.61 -6.98 9.59
CA PRO A 90 21.64 -6.23 10.32
C PRO A 90 23.02 -6.79 9.92
N VAL A 91 23.89 -5.95 9.38
CA VAL A 91 25.17 -6.42 8.80
C VAL A 91 26.41 -5.94 9.55
N ALA A 92 26.33 -4.81 10.25
CA ALA A 92 27.45 -4.28 11.01
C ALA A 92 26.98 -3.22 12.02
N VAL A 93 27.79 -3.00 13.05
CA VAL A 93 27.71 -1.84 13.94
C VAL A 93 29.06 -1.15 13.90
N PHE A 94 29.04 0.17 13.70
CA PHE A 94 30.25 1.00 13.73
C PHE A 94 30.10 2.10 14.77
N ARG A 95 31.22 2.46 15.42
CA ARG A 95 31.29 3.65 16.25
C ARG A 95 31.24 4.90 15.37
N THR A 96 30.37 5.83 15.72
CA THR A 96 30.17 7.14 15.11
C THR A 96 30.23 8.22 16.20
N HIS A 97 29.12 8.91 16.49
CA HIS A 97 29.00 9.92 17.53
C HIS A 97 27.53 10.15 17.92
N ALA A 98 27.26 10.77 19.06
CA ALA A 98 25.90 10.93 19.59
C ALA A 98 24.93 11.67 18.64
N GLY A 99 25.42 12.65 17.88
CA GLY A 99 24.63 13.38 16.87
C GLY A 99 24.37 12.65 15.55
N ALA A 100 24.97 11.47 15.33
CA ALA A 100 24.74 10.67 14.13
C ALA A 100 23.42 9.86 14.22
N PRO A 101 22.87 9.38 13.10
CA PRO A 101 21.78 8.41 13.12
C PRO A 101 22.18 7.12 13.85
N ARG A 102 21.25 6.55 14.63
CA ARG A 102 21.45 5.24 15.29
C ARG A 102 21.34 4.06 14.31
N VAL A 103 20.60 4.23 13.22
CA VAL A 103 20.40 3.19 12.20
C VAL A 103 20.51 3.83 10.82
N LEU A 104 21.29 3.21 9.93
CA LEU A 104 21.33 3.52 8.51
C LEU A 104 20.81 2.31 7.73
N ILE A 105 19.86 2.56 6.82
CA ILE A 105 19.13 1.50 6.12
C ILE A 105 19.28 1.70 4.61
N ALA A 106 19.68 0.64 3.91
CA ALA A 106 19.71 0.58 2.46
C ALA A 106 19.01 -0.70 1.99
N ASN A 107 17.78 -0.57 1.48
CA ASN A 107 16.94 -1.70 1.07
C ASN A 107 16.75 -1.73 -0.45
N ALA A 108 16.76 -2.93 -1.03
CA ALA A 108 16.39 -3.21 -2.43
C ALA A 108 17.18 -2.45 -3.52
N ASN A 109 18.30 -1.81 -3.17
CA ASN A 109 19.15 -1.13 -4.15
C ASN A 109 19.83 -2.15 -5.08
N LEU A 110 19.65 -1.95 -6.38
CA LEU A 110 20.27 -2.74 -7.44
C LEU A 110 20.94 -1.79 -8.44
N VAL A 111 22.05 -2.22 -9.04
CA VAL A 111 22.71 -1.46 -10.09
C VAL A 111 21.76 -1.33 -11.29
N GLY A 112 21.67 -0.15 -11.91
CA GLY A 112 20.56 0.20 -12.82
C GLY A 112 20.22 -0.83 -13.91
N ARG A 113 21.22 -1.49 -14.52
CA ARG A 113 20.97 -2.56 -15.52
C ARG A 113 20.27 -3.79 -14.96
N TRP A 114 20.43 -4.05 -13.66
CA TRP A 114 19.88 -5.19 -12.92
C TRP A 114 18.69 -4.80 -12.03
N ALA A 115 18.25 -3.55 -12.07
CA ALA A 115 17.11 -3.07 -11.30
C ALA A 115 15.77 -3.51 -11.93
N THR A 116 15.60 -4.82 -12.07
CA THR A 116 14.39 -5.46 -12.61
C THR A 116 13.80 -6.45 -11.60
N TRP A 117 12.51 -6.76 -11.76
CA TRP A 117 11.83 -7.72 -10.89
C TRP A 117 12.38 -9.13 -11.03
N GLU A 118 12.81 -9.54 -12.22
CA GLU A 118 13.39 -10.87 -12.46
C GLU A 118 14.64 -11.07 -11.61
N HIS A 119 15.58 -10.13 -11.67
CA HIS A 119 16.81 -10.20 -10.89
C HIS A 119 16.57 -9.98 -9.39
N PHE A 120 15.66 -9.07 -9.03
CA PHE A 120 15.24 -8.92 -7.64
C PHE A 120 14.73 -10.25 -7.05
N ARG A 121 13.86 -10.97 -7.77
CA ARG A 121 13.26 -12.24 -7.33
C ARG A 121 14.29 -13.37 -7.28
N GLU A 122 15.26 -13.37 -8.18
CA GLU A 122 16.42 -14.27 -8.11
C GLU A 122 17.17 -14.09 -6.79
N LEU A 123 17.55 -12.84 -6.46
CA LEU A 123 18.22 -12.51 -5.21
C LEU A 123 17.36 -12.78 -3.98
N GLU A 124 16.04 -12.56 -4.07
CA GLU A 124 15.11 -12.80 -2.97
C GLU A 124 15.02 -14.29 -2.64
N ARG A 125 14.91 -15.16 -3.67
CA ARG A 125 14.96 -16.62 -3.49
C ARG A 125 16.28 -17.10 -2.89
N ALA A 126 17.38 -16.43 -3.22
CA ALA A 126 18.69 -16.70 -2.63
C ALA A 126 18.86 -16.12 -1.20
N GLY A 127 17.86 -15.42 -0.65
CA GLY A 127 17.93 -14.79 0.67
C GLY A 127 18.85 -13.56 0.74
N LEU A 128 19.16 -12.95 -0.41
CA LEU A 128 20.14 -11.86 -0.54
C LEU A 128 19.52 -10.46 -0.54
N THR A 129 18.21 -10.34 -0.74
CA THR A 129 17.50 -9.05 -0.74
C THR A 129 16.13 -9.14 -0.04
N MET A 130 15.48 -7.98 0.08
CA MET A 130 14.16 -7.79 0.65
C MET A 130 13.54 -6.55 0.00
N PHE A 131 12.25 -6.61 -0.33
CA PHE A 131 11.53 -5.45 -0.85
C PHE A 131 11.15 -4.55 0.33
N GLY A 132 11.77 -3.37 0.40
CA GLY A 132 11.57 -2.43 1.51
C GLY A 132 10.34 -1.54 1.39
N GLN A 133 9.72 -1.48 0.20
CA GLN A 133 8.77 -0.41 -0.14
C GLN A 133 9.40 0.96 0.26
N MET A 134 8.61 1.91 0.76
CA MET A 134 9.05 3.17 1.33
C MET A 134 9.17 3.02 2.84
N THR A 135 8.04 2.82 3.54
CA THR A 135 7.99 2.87 5.01
C THR A 135 7.94 1.50 5.70
N ALA A 136 7.86 0.42 4.92
CA ALA A 136 7.87 -0.94 5.46
C ALA A 136 9.26 -1.30 6.01
N GLY A 137 10.28 -1.23 5.16
CA GLY A 137 11.66 -1.56 5.54
C GLY A 137 12.41 -0.42 6.26
N SER A 138 11.79 0.75 6.40
CA SER A 138 12.36 1.90 7.12
C SER A 138 11.65 2.20 8.45
N TRP A 139 10.70 1.34 8.85
CA TRP A 139 10.07 1.36 10.17
C TRP A 139 9.36 2.68 10.51
N ILE A 140 8.47 3.15 9.63
CA ILE A 140 7.64 4.34 9.92
C ILE A 140 6.23 4.23 9.30
N TYR A 141 5.73 3.00 9.23
CA TYR A 141 4.37 2.74 8.78
C TYR A 141 3.39 2.86 9.97
N ILE A 142 2.28 3.55 9.72
CA ILE A 142 1.26 3.90 10.74
C ILE A 142 -0.14 3.48 10.27
N GLY A 143 -0.20 2.38 9.52
CA GLY A 143 -1.43 1.93 8.87
C GLY A 143 -1.86 2.85 7.72
N SER A 144 -3.13 2.72 7.33
CA SER A 144 -3.75 3.47 6.24
C SER A 144 -3.65 5.00 6.42
N GLN A 145 -3.55 5.48 7.66
CA GLN A 145 -3.46 6.91 7.97
C GLN A 145 -2.24 7.56 7.30
N GLY A 146 -1.16 6.80 7.10
CA GLY A 146 0.09 7.30 6.53
C GLY A 146 -0.03 7.84 5.11
N ILE A 147 -1.09 7.51 4.36
CA ILE A 147 -1.38 8.09 3.05
C ILE A 147 -2.70 8.86 3.01
N LEU A 148 -3.54 8.76 4.04
CA LEU A 148 -4.87 9.35 4.07
C LEU A 148 -4.88 10.84 3.70
N GLN A 149 -3.99 11.64 4.31
CA GLN A 149 -3.90 13.07 3.97
C GLN A 149 -3.49 13.30 2.51
N GLY A 150 -2.55 12.52 1.97
CA GLY A 150 -2.14 12.65 0.56
C GLY A 150 -3.29 12.35 -0.40
N THR A 151 -4.09 11.32 -0.09
CA THR A 151 -5.29 10.97 -0.87
C THR A 151 -6.40 11.99 -0.72
N TYR A 152 -6.60 12.51 0.49
CA TYR A 152 -7.51 13.61 0.76
C TYR A 152 -7.13 14.86 -0.03
N GLU A 153 -5.85 15.26 -0.02
CA GLU A 153 -5.40 16.44 -0.78
C GLU A 153 -5.52 16.23 -2.29
N THR A 154 -5.26 15.02 -2.78
CA THR A 154 -5.43 14.68 -4.20
C THR A 154 -6.88 14.83 -4.63
N PHE A 155 -7.83 14.22 -3.90
CA PHE A 155 -9.24 14.35 -4.20
C PHE A 155 -9.74 15.79 -4.01
N GLY A 156 -9.25 16.53 -3.02
CA GLY A 156 -9.59 17.93 -2.82
C GLY A 156 -9.10 18.84 -3.95
N ALA A 157 -7.88 18.63 -4.44
CA ALA A 157 -7.33 19.34 -5.59
C ALA A 157 -8.11 19.01 -6.87
N MET A 158 -8.44 17.74 -7.09
CA MET A 158 -9.30 17.31 -8.20
C MET A 158 -10.69 17.96 -8.10
N ALA A 159 -11.31 17.97 -6.92
CA ALA A 159 -12.61 18.60 -6.68
C ALA A 159 -12.60 20.10 -7.02
N ARG A 160 -11.57 20.83 -6.57
CA ARG A 160 -11.39 22.26 -6.91
C ARG A 160 -11.23 22.49 -8.40
N ARG A 161 -10.48 21.62 -9.10
CA ARG A 161 -10.19 21.79 -10.52
C ARG A 161 -11.36 21.42 -11.44
N HIS A 162 -12.13 20.38 -11.08
CA HIS A 162 -13.11 19.78 -11.98
C HIS A 162 -14.56 19.89 -11.52
N PHE A 163 -14.81 20.07 -10.21
CA PHE A 163 -16.14 19.90 -9.62
C PHE A 163 -16.55 21.06 -8.69
N GLY A 164 -15.94 22.25 -8.84
CA GLY A 164 -16.32 23.43 -8.07
C GLY A 164 -15.93 23.37 -6.58
N GLY A 165 -14.98 22.51 -6.21
CA GLY A 165 -14.45 22.41 -4.85
C GLY A 165 -15.09 21.37 -3.95
N THR A 166 -16.06 20.59 -4.44
CA THR A 166 -16.72 19.52 -3.66
C THR A 166 -16.95 18.28 -4.52
N LEU A 167 -17.00 17.09 -3.88
CA LEU A 167 -17.41 15.84 -4.51
C LEU A 167 -18.82 15.40 -4.11
N ALA A 168 -19.59 16.24 -3.40
CA ALA A 168 -20.99 15.95 -3.09
C ALA A 168 -21.80 15.64 -4.37
N GLY A 169 -22.53 14.52 -4.35
CA GLY A 169 -23.30 14.01 -5.50
C GLY A 169 -22.46 13.38 -6.62
N ARG A 170 -21.13 13.32 -6.47
CA ARG A 170 -20.21 12.75 -7.45
C ARG A 170 -19.93 11.28 -7.18
N PHE A 171 -19.73 10.53 -8.27
CA PHE A 171 -19.29 9.15 -8.25
C PHE A 171 -17.79 9.05 -8.51
N VAL A 172 -17.05 8.53 -7.53
CA VAL A 172 -15.64 8.15 -7.69
C VAL A 172 -15.54 6.63 -7.82
N LEU A 173 -14.80 6.17 -8.82
CA LEU A 173 -14.49 4.75 -9.00
C LEU A 173 -12.99 4.51 -8.79
N THR A 174 -12.64 3.46 -8.05
CA THR A 174 -11.26 3.00 -7.90
C THR A 174 -11.18 1.49 -7.68
N ALA A 175 -9.97 0.96 -7.61
CA ALA A 175 -9.68 -0.40 -7.17
C ALA A 175 -8.46 -0.49 -6.23
N GLY A 176 -8.38 -1.61 -5.52
CA GLY A 176 -7.36 -1.91 -4.52
C GLY A 176 -7.67 -1.30 -3.16
N LEU A 177 -8.09 -2.14 -2.21
CA LEU A 177 -8.36 -1.77 -0.82
C LEU A 177 -7.35 -2.43 0.12
N GLY A 178 -6.07 -2.41 -0.25
CA GLY A 178 -4.95 -2.85 0.59
C GLY A 178 -4.54 -1.84 1.68
N GLY A 179 -3.35 -1.99 2.27
CA GLY A 179 -2.89 -1.13 3.37
C GLY A 179 -2.92 0.38 3.05
N MET A 180 -2.51 0.74 1.83
CA MET A 180 -2.56 2.12 1.33
C MET A 180 -3.85 2.39 0.55
N GLY A 181 -4.24 1.44 -0.31
CA GLY A 181 -5.50 1.41 -1.08
C GLY A 181 -6.75 1.69 -0.26
N GLY A 182 -6.77 1.18 0.97
CA GLY A 182 -7.88 1.34 1.90
C GLY A 182 -8.08 2.77 2.40
N ALA A 183 -7.17 3.71 2.16
CA ALA A 183 -7.37 5.12 2.48
C ALA A 183 -8.27 5.85 1.47
N GLN A 184 -8.44 5.31 0.26
CA GLN A 184 -9.21 5.93 -0.81
C GLN A 184 -10.68 6.18 -0.45
N PRO A 185 -11.41 5.23 0.17
CA PRO A 185 -12.82 5.44 0.42
C PRO A 185 -13.06 6.56 1.44
N LEU A 186 -12.37 6.52 2.59
CA LEU A 186 -12.42 7.60 3.58
C LEU A 186 -12.00 8.97 3.01
N ALA A 187 -10.91 9.02 2.23
CA ALA A 187 -10.45 10.28 1.65
C ALA A 187 -11.48 10.93 0.71
N ALA A 188 -12.19 10.12 -0.08
CA ALA A 188 -13.21 10.63 -0.99
C ALA A 188 -14.50 11.02 -0.26
N THR A 189 -14.93 10.25 0.75
CA THR A 189 -16.12 10.56 1.55
C THR A 189 -15.92 11.83 2.39
N MET A 190 -14.70 12.12 2.85
CA MET A 190 -14.36 13.40 3.48
C MET A 190 -14.58 14.63 2.57
N HIS A 191 -14.62 14.43 1.24
CA HIS A 191 -14.98 15.48 0.26
C HIS A 191 -16.44 15.36 -0.23
N GLY A 192 -17.24 14.47 0.36
CA GLY A 192 -18.66 14.30 0.05
C GLY A 192 -18.98 13.26 -1.03
N ALA A 193 -17.98 12.54 -1.56
CA ALA A 193 -18.19 11.62 -2.68
C ALA A 193 -18.98 10.36 -2.29
N ALA A 194 -19.73 9.83 -3.25
CA ALA A 194 -20.05 8.40 -3.30
C ALA A 194 -18.91 7.68 -4.03
N ILE A 195 -18.20 6.77 -3.34
CA ILE A 195 -17.06 6.05 -3.89
C ILE A 195 -17.29 4.54 -3.92
N LEU A 196 -16.95 3.93 -5.06
CA LEU A 196 -16.88 2.49 -5.23
C LEU A 196 -15.42 2.05 -5.34
N GLY A 197 -14.96 1.23 -4.39
CA GLY A 197 -13.64 0.60 -4.41
C GLY A 197 -13.75 -0.88 -4.74
N ILE A 198 -13.24 -1.31 -5.89
CA ILE A 198 -13.21 -2.72 -6.28
C ILE A 198 -12.03 -3.43 -5.60
N GLU A 199 -12.29 -4.55 -4.95
CA GLU A 199 -11.27 -5.36 -4.29
C GLU A 199 -11.58 -6.85 -4.46
N VAL A 200 -10.58 -7.63 -4.86
CA VAL A 200 -10.73 -9.05 -5.16
C VAL A 200 -10.70 -9.92 -3.90
N ASP A 201 -10.07 -9.42 -2.83
CA ASP A 201 -9.98 -10.07 -1.53
C ASP A 201 -10.95 -9.46 -0.52
N GLU A 202 -12.06 -10.15 -0.27
CA GLU A 202 -13.11 -9.72 0.66
C GLU A 202 -12.56 -9.42 2.07
N VAL A 203 -11.55 -10.16 2.53
CA VAL A 203 -10.92 -9.94 3.85
C VAL A 203 -10.27 -8.56 3.91
N ARG A 204 -9.78 -8.05 2.78
CA ARG A 204 -9.24 -6.69 2.72
C ARG A 204 -10.36 -5.67 2.90
N ILE A 205 -11.53 -5.86 2.31
CA ILE A 205 -12.68 -4.97 2.49
C ILE A 205 -13.13 -4.97 3.96
N ASP A 206 -13.27 -6.16 4.55
CA ASP A 206 -13.68 -6.32 5.95
C ASP A 206 -12.74 -5.58 6.90
N LYS A 207 -11.42 -5.64 6.67
CA LYS A 207 -10.45 -4.88 7.46
C LYS A 207 -10.67 -3.36 7.35
N ARG A 208 -11.13 -2.84 6.21
CA ARG A 208 -11.36 -1.39 6.01
C ARG A 208 -12.64 -0.95 6.69
N ILE A 209 -13.66 -1.81 6.67
CA ILE A 209 -14.88 -1.58 7.45
C ILE A 209 -14.57 -1.58 8.94
N ALA A 210 -13.84 -2.59 9.43
CA ALA A 210 -13.47 -2.71 10.84
C ALA A 210 -12.63 -1.54 11.36
N THR A 211 -11.86 -0.88 10.48
CA THR A 211 -11.01 0.27 10.81
C THR A 211 -11.65 1.62 10.51
N GLY A 212 -12.91 1.66 10.08
CA GLY A 212 -13.64 2.90 9.76
C GLY A 212 -13.18 3.60 8.47
N TYR A 213 -12.50 2.88 7.58
CA TYR A 213 -12.00 3.39 6.30
C TYR A 213 -12.94 3.13 5.11
N CYS A 214 -13.96 2.29 5.28
CA CYS A 214 -15.00 1.98 4.31
C CYS A 214 -16.34 1.73 5.03
N ASP A 215 -17.47 2.16 4.48
CA ASP A 215 -18.76 2.10 5.19
C ASP A 215 -19.43 0.73 5.07
N CYS A 216 -19.49 0.19 3.85
CA CYS A 216 -20.12 -1.09 3.58
C CYS A 216 -19.45 -1.84 2.43
N LYS A 217 -19.93 -3.07 2.17
CA LYS A 217 -19.51 -3.89 1.04
C LYS A 217 -20.70 -4.38 0.22
N ALA A 218 -20.44 -4.69 -1.04
CA ALA A 218 -21.37 -5.30 -1.99
C ALA A 218 -20.70 -6.50 -2.67
N HIS A 219 -21.51 -7.47 -3.09
CA HIS A 219 -21.03 -8.69 -3.73
C HIS A 219 -21.36 -8.77 -5.22
N THR A 220 -22.19 -7.85 -5.70
CA THR A 220 -22.56 -7.76 -7.11
C THR A 220 -22.43 -6.33 -7.60
N LEU A 221 -22.15 -6.17 -8.89
CA LEU A 221 -22.07 -4.85 -9.51
C LEU A 221 -23.43 -4.12 -9.43
N ASP A 222 -24.54 -4.83 -9.57
CA ASP A 222 -25.89 -4.24 -9.52
C ASP A 222 -26.20 -3.65 -8.13
N GLU A 223 -25.91 -4.41 -7.07
CA GLU A 223 -26.04 -3.95 -5.68
C GLU A 223 -25.17 -2.71 -5.43
N ALA A 224 -23.90 -2.77 -5.83
CA ALA A 224 -22.98 -1.65 -5.66
C ALA A 224 -23.46 -0.38 -6.38
N LEU A 225 -23.90 -0.52 -7.63
CA LEU A 225 -24.39 0.61 -8.42
C LEU A 225 -25.70 1.19 -7.87
N ALA A 226 -26.58 0.36 -7.31
CA ALA A 226 -27.80 0.83 -6.65
C ALA A 226 -27.46 1.69 -5.41
N LEU A 227 -26.53 1.23 -4.57
CA LEU A 227 -26.05 1.98 -3.40
C LEU A 227 -25.41 3.32 -3.80
N ILE A 228 -24.57 3.31 -4.84
CA ILE A 228 -23.93 4.52 -5.37
C ILE A 228 -24.99 5.47 -5.94
N ALA A 229 -25.97 4.98 -6.70
CA ALA A 229 -27.02 5.82 -7.27
C ALA A 229 -27.88 6.50 -6.18
N ASP A 230 -28.27 5.75 -5.14
CA ASP A 230 -28.99 6.30 -3.99
C ASP A 230 -28.18 7.42 -3.31
N ALA A 231 -26.93 7.12 -2.93
CA ALA A 231 -26.03 8.07 -2.28
C ALA A 231 -25.82 9.34 -3.12
N ARG A 232 -25.62 9.21 -4.43
CA ARG A 232 -25.49 10.35 -5.34
C ARG A 232 -26.75 11.21 -5.37
N SER A 233 -27.92 10.60 -5.49
CA SER A 233 -29.18 11.34 -5.55
C SER A 233 -29.46 12.12 -4.26
N ALA A 234 -29.04 11.58 -3.12
CA ALA A 234 -29.12 12.23 -1.82
C ALA A 234 -27.93 13.16 -1.51
N SER A 235 -26.93 13.26 -2.40
CA SER A 235 -25.64 13.93 -2.13
C SER A 235 -24.99 13.51 -0.81
N ARG A 236 -25.16 12.23 -0.45
CA ARG A 236 -24.69 11.64 0.79
C ARG A 236 -23.33 10.98 0.54
N PRO A 237 -22.28 11.30 1.34
CA PRO A 237 -21.03 10.56 1.25
C PRO A 237 -21.28 9.09 1.60
N LEU A 238 -20.75 8.19 0.77
CA LEU A 238 -20.84 6.75 0.98
C LEU A 238 -19.66 6.06 0.32
N SER A 239 -19.03 5.14 1.04
CA SER A 239 -18.00 4.27 0.52
C SER A 239 -18.45 2.82 0.48
N VAL A 240 -18.40 2.24 -0.72
CA VAL A 240 -18.78 0.84 -0.98
C VAL A 240 -17.56 0.08 -1.47
N GLY A 241 -17.19 -0.98 -0.76
CA GLY A 241 -16.23 -1.97 -1.25
C GLY A 241 -16.94 -3.05 -2.08
N LEU A 242 -16.59 -3.21 -3.36
CA LEU A 242 -17.17 -4.26 -4.21
C LEU A 242 -16.20 -5.44 -4.32
N VAL A 243 -16.65 -6.61 -3.87
CA VAL A 243 -15.92 -7.87 -4.02
C VAL A 243 -15.88 -8.25 -5.50
N GLY A 244 -14.69 -8.21 -6.12
CA GLY A 244 -14.50 -8.60 -7.50
C GLY A 244 -13.17 -8.14 -8.10
N ASN A 245 -12.89 -8.56 -9.33
CA ASN A 245 -11.66 -8.18 -10.03
C ASN A 245 -11.87 -6.92 -10.87
N ALA A 246 -11.01 -5.92 -10.70
CA ALA A 246 -11.08 -4.67 -11.45
C ALA A 246 -10.91 -4.87 -12.97
N ALA A 247 -10.08 -5.83 -13.40
CA ALA A 247 -9.91 -6.15 -14.82
C ALA A 247 -11.15 -6.81 -15.45
N ASP A 248 -12.05 -7.39 -14.65
CA ASP A 248 -13.33 -7.93 -15.10
C ASP A 248 -14.44 -6.87 -15.04
N LEU A 249 -14.48 -6.08 -13.95
CA LEU A 249 -15.58 -5.16 -13.65
C LEU A 249 -15.49 -3.80 -14.37
N LEU A 250 -14.30 -3.26 -14.63
CA LEU A 250 -14.19 -2.01 -15.39
C LEU A 250 -14.66 -2.15 -16.85
N PRO A 251 -14.27 -3.21 -17.58
CA PRO A 251 -14.84 -3.47 -18.92
C PRO A 251 -16.36 -3.61 -18.90
N GLU A 252 -16.92 -4.25 -17.86
CA GLU A 252 -18.37 -4.38 -17.70
C GLU A 252 -19.05 -3.01 -17.48
N LEU A 253 -18.47 -2.13 -16.68
CA LEU A 253 -18.95 -0.74 -16.53
C LEU A 253 -18.93 0.02 -17.87
N VAL A 254 -17.88 -0.17 -18.67
CA VAL A 254 -17.79 0.37 -20.04
C VAL A 254 -18.89 -0.21 -20.93
N ALA A 255 -19.14 -1.51 -20.88
CA ALA A 255 -20.19 -2.15 -21.68
C ALA A 255 -21.59 -1.63 -21.31
N ARG A 256 -21.85 -1.40 -20.01
CA ARG A 256 -23.12 -0.89 -19.49
C ARG A 256 -23.33 0.62 -19.67
N GLY A 257 -22.31 1.34 -20.13
CA GLY A 257 -22.39 2.80 -20.25
C GLY A 257 -22.38 3.54 -18.91
N VAL A 258 -21.89 2.89 -17.84
CA VAL A 258 -21.79 3.51 -16.51
C VAL A 258 -20.49 4.28 -16.43
N VAL A 259 -20.58 5.62 -16.41
CA VAL A 259 -19.41 6.51 -16.40
C VAL A 259 -19.31 7.17 -15.01
N PRO A 260 -18.21 6.97 -14.26
CA PRO A 260 -17.98 7.70 -13.01
C PRO A 260 -17.61 9.16 -13.31
N ASP A 261 -17.81 10.05 -12.34
CA ASP A 261 -17.33 11.43 -12.45
C ASP A 261 -15.79 11.46 -12.40
N ALA A 262 -15.18 10.63 -11.55
CA ALA A 262 -13.72 10.46 -11.46
C ALA A 262 -13.30 8.99 -11.33
N LEU A 263 -12.12 8.67 -11.85
CA LEU A 263 -11.58 7.31 -11.92
C LEU A 263 -10.08 7.28 -11.59
N THR A 264 -9.67 6.33 -10.76
CA THR A 264 -8.27 6.06 -10.46
C THR A 264 -8.05 4.58 -10.14
N ASP A 265 -6.83 4.18 -9.82
CA ASP A 265 -6.50 2.83 -9.38
C ASP A 265 -5.37 2.83 -8.33
N GLN A 266 -5.47 1.95 -7.34
CA GLN A 266 -4.44 1.70 -6.34
C GLN A 266 -4.24 0.21 -6.04
N THR A 267 -4.54 -0.67 -7.01
CA THR A 267 -4.05 -2.05 -6.96
C THR A 267 -2.52 -2.09 -6.86
N SER A 268 -1.94 -3.21 -6.43
CA SER A 268 -0.47 -3.34 -6.35
C SER A 268 0.13 -3.73 -7.71
N ALA A 269 -0.20 -2.97 -8.76
CA ALA A 269 0.28 -3.19 -10.13
C ALA A 269 1.82 -3.09 -10.27
N HIS A 270 2.49 -2.48 -9.30
CA HIS A 270 3.96 -2.35 -9.27
C HIS A 270 4.67 -3.69 -9.07
N ASP A 271 4.01 -4.71 -8.49
CA ASP A 271 4.53 -6.08 -8.36
C ASP A 271 3.53 -7.08 -8.95
N THR A 272 3.66 -7.32 -10.25
CA THR A 272 2.74 -8.14 -11.05
C THR A 272 2.67 -9.61 -10.61
N LEU A 273 3.63 -10.11 -9.82
CA LEU A 273 3.61 -11.48 -9.31
C LEU A 273 2.79 -11.62 -8.02
N ASN A 274 2.85 -10.62 -7.13
CA ASN A 274 2.25 -10.73 -5.80
C ASN A 274 1.10 -9.74 -5.56
N GLY A 275 0.95 -8.73 -6.41
CA GLY A 275 0.11 -7.56 -6.16
C GLY A 275 -1.13 -7.41 -7.05
N TYR A 276 -1.20 -8.12 -8.18
CA TYR A 276 -2.31 -8.03 -9.12
C TYR A 276 -2.85 -9.42 -9.47
N VAL A 277 -4.12 -9.69 -9.14
CA VAL A 277 -4.78 -10.97 -9.43
C VAL A 277 -5.26 -10.98 -10.88
N PRO A 278 -4.85 -11.96 -11.71
CA PRO A 278 -5.33 -12.05 -13.08
C PRO A 278 -6.86 -12.17 -13.17
N ALA A 279 -7.43 -11.56 -14.21
CA ALA A 279 -8.86 -11.66 -14.55
C ALA A 279 -9.32 -13.13 -14.64
N GLY A 280 -10.57 -13.39 -14.25
CA GLY A 280 -11.17 -14.72 -14.31
C GLY A 280 -10.59 -15.78 -13.34
N HIS A 281 -9.73 -15.38 -12.39
CA HIS A 281 -9.20 -16.28 -11.37
C HIS A 281 -9.74 -15.93 -9.98
N THR A 282 -10.12 -16.96 -9.21
CA THR A 282 -10.31 -16.81 -7.76
C THR A 282 -8.97 -16.64 -7.06
N LEU A 283 -8.97 -16.14 -5.81
CA LEU A 283 -7.75 -16.01 -5.02
C LEU A 283 -7.00 -17.34 -4.85
N ALA A 284 -7.73 -18.45 -4.67
CA ALA A 284 -7.15 -19.78 -4.54
C ALA A 284 -6.47 -20.21 -5.85
N GLN A 285 -7.16 -20.10 -6.99
CA GLN A 285 -6.60 -20.40 -8.30
C GLN A 285 -5.38 -19.53 -8.62
N ALA A 286 -5.46 -18.24 -8.31
CA ALA A 286 -4.36 -17.31 -8.47
C ALA A 286 -3.16 -17.69 -7.59
N ALA A 287 -3.39 -18.11 -6.34
CA ALA A 287 -2.33 -18.56 -5.44
C ALA A 287 -1.67 -19.85 -5.93
N ASP A 288 -2.45 -20.81 -6.44
CA ASP A 288 -1.94 -22.06 -7.00
C ASP A 288 -1.11 -21.80 -8.26
N LEU A 289 -1.64 -20.99 -9.19
CA LEU A 289 -0.93 -20.59 -10.40
C LEU A 289 0.38 -19.87 -10.08
N ARG A 290 0.37 -18.93 -9.11
CA ARG A 290 1.57 -18.20 -8.70
C ARG A 290 2.69 -19.12 -8.22
N ARG A 291 2.35 -20.24 -7.57
CA ARG A 291 3.34 -21.22 -7.09
C ARG A 291 3.80 -22.16 -8.21
N ALA A 292 2.86 -22.63 -9.03
CA ALA A 292 3.14 -23.63 -10.06
C ALA A 292 3.86 -23.04 -11.28
N ASP A 293 3.43 -21.86 -11.74
CA ASP A 293 4.01 -21.19 -12.91
C ASP A 293 4.01 -19.65 -12.70
N PRO A 294 5.03 -19.12 -11.98
CA PRO A 294 5.16 -17.69 -11.72
C PRO A 294 5.27 -16.85 -13.00
N ALA A 295 5.86 -17.39 -14.06
CA ALA A 295 6.04 -16.66 -15.32
C ALA A 295 4.69 -16.48 -16.03
N ARG A 296 3.89 -17.55 -16.11
CA ARG A 296 2.53 -17.47 -16.64
C ARG A 296 1.62 -16.59 -15.80
N TYR A 297 1.77 -16.61 -14.48
CA TYR A 297 1.03 -15.71 -13.59
C TYR A 297 1.29 -14.24 -13.95
N VAL A 298 2.56 -13.85 -14.07
CA VAL A 298 2.96 -12.47 -14.41
C VAL A 298 2.41 -12.07 -15.77
N GLU A 299 2.53 -12.94 -16.77
CA GLU A 299 1.98 -12.67 -18.11
C GLU A 299 0.48 -12.39 -18.08
N LEU A 300 -0.29 -13.21 -17.36
CA LEU A 300 -1.74 -13.05 -17.22
C LEU A 300 -2.12 -11.81 -16.39
N ALA A 301 -1.35 -11.49 -15.35
CA ALA A 301 -1.56 -10.27 -14.55
C ALA A 301 -1.34 -9.02 -15.40
N GLU A 302 -0.27 -8.98 -16.19
CA GLU A 302 0.04 -7.86 -17.08
C GLU A 302 -0.97 -7.71 -18.23
N GLN A 303 -1.46 -8.82 -18.78
CA GLN A 303 -2.58 -8.82 -19.73
C GLN A 303 -3.85 -8.24 -19.10
N SER A 304 -4.15 -8.61 -17.86
CA SER A 304 -5.29 -8.10 -17.10
C SER A 304 -5.16 -6.61 -16.81
N ILE A 305 -3.95 -6.14 -16.46
CA ILE A 305 -3.64 -4.71 -16.30
C ILE A 305 -3.85 -3.95 -17.62
N ALA A 306 -3.43 -4.51 -18.76
CA ALA A 306 -3.67 -3.88 -20.05
C ALA A 306 -5.18 -3.72 -20.35
N VAL A 307 -6.00 -4.72 -20.00
CA VAL A 307 -7.47 -4.64 -20.11
C VAL A 307 -8.04 -3.58 -19.17
N HIS A 308 -7.60 -3.55 -17.92
CA HIS A 308 -7.99 -2.55 -16.91
C HIS A 308 -7.72 -1.13 -17.44
N VAL A 309 -6.50 -0.84 -17.90
CA VAL A 309 -6.13 0.50 -18.39
C VAL A 309 -6.89 0.88 -19.66
N ARG A 310 -7.16 -0.06 -20.58
CA ARG A 310 -8.04 0.22 -21.74
C ARG A 310 -9.45 0.62 -21.29
N ALA A 311 -9.99 -0.01 -20.26
CA ALA A 311 -11.28 0.39 -19.71
C ALA A 311 -11.22 1.77 -19.05
N MET A 312 -10.14 2.10 -18.34
CA MET A 312 -9.93 3.46 -17.81
C MET A 312 -9.90 4.51 -18.91
N LEU A 313 -9.17 4.27 -19.99
CA LEU A 313 -9.12 5.15 -21.17
C LEU A 313 -10.50 5.30 -21.83
N ALA A 314 -11.27 4.21 -21.95
CA ALA A 314 -12.62 4.24 -22.49
C ALA A 314 -13.59 5.07 -21.63
N LEU A 315 -13.49 4.97 -20.30
CA LEU A 315 -14.26 5.80 -19.37
C LEU A 315 -13.82 7.27 -19.41
N GLN A 316 -12.51 7.53 -19.51
CA GLN A 316 -11.96 8.88 -19.69
C GLN A 316 -12.48 9.54 -20.97
N ALA A 317 -12.49 8.80 -22.09
CA ALA A 317 -13.02 9.28 -23.37
C ALA A 317 -14.53 9.59 -23.32
N ARG A 318 -15.25 9.03 -22.34
CA ARG A 318 -16.67 9.31 -22.07
C ARG A 318 -16.88 10.41 -21.03
N GLY A 319 -15.82 11.06 -20.56
CA GLY A 319 -15.88 12.25 -19.70
C GLY A 319 -15.46 12.03 -18.25
N ALA A 320 -15.05 10.83 -17.85
CA ALA A 320 -14.52 10.60 -16.50
C ALA A 320 -13.18 11.33 -16.30
N VAL A 321 -13.00 12.00 -15.16
CA VAL A 321 -11.70 12.55 -14.76
C VAL A 321 -10.80 11.40 -14.29
N ALA A 322 -9.93 10.92 -15.17
CA ALA A 322 -9.03 9.80 -14.88
C ALA A 322 -7.63 10.27 -14.46
N PHE A 323 -7.04 9.61 -13.47
CA PHE A 323 -5.63 9.80 -13.10
C PHE A 323 -5.02 8.50 -12.55
N ASP A 324 -3.70 8.41 -12.61
CA ASP A 324 -2.91 7.32 -12.02
C ASP A 324 -2.43 7.71 -10.62
N TYR A 325 -2.59 6.78 -9.68
CA TYR A 325 -2.27 6.99 -8.28
C TYR A 325 -0.98 6.29 -7.82
N GLY A 326 0.03 6.29 -8.71
CA GLY A 326 1.41 5.98 -8.32
C GLY A 326 1.72 4.50 -8.09
N ASN A 327 1.01 3.59 -8.75
CA ASN A 327 1.25 2.15 -8.68
C ASN A 327 1.88 1.55 -9.96
N ASN A 328 2.29 2.41 -10.90
CA ASN A 328 2.94 2.03 -12.15
C ASN A 328 2.05 1.24 -13.15
N ILE A 329 0.72 1.24 -12.97
CA ILE A 329 -0.21 0.48 -13.82
C ILE A 329 -0.12 0.89 -15.30
N ARG A 330 0.10 2.18 -15.58
CA ARG A 330 0.23 2.70 -16.94
C ARG A 330 1.45 2.15 -17.68
N THR A 331 2.60 2.06 -17.01
CA THR A 331 3.82 1.49 -17.59
C THR A 331 3.62 0.02 -17.94
N VAL A 332 3.04 -0.76 -17.01
CA VAL A 332 2.75 -2.18 -17.25
C VAL A 332 1.81 -2.36 -18.44
N ALA A 333 0.77 -1.53 -18.56
CA ALA A 333 -0.12 -1.56 -19.71
C ALA A 333 0.56 -1.12 -21.02
N PHE A 334 1.42 -0.11 -20.97
CA PHE A 334 2.19 0.37 -22.12
C PHE A 334 3.11 -0.72 -22.66
N ASP A 335 3.84 -1.42 -21.79
CA ASP A 335 4.72 -2.53 -22.15
C ASP A 335 3.95 -3.72 -22.75
N ARG A 336 2.63 -3.79 -22.52
CA ARG A 336 1.68 -4.73 -23.14
C ARG A 336 0.90 -4.14 -24.32
N GLY A 337 1.37 -3.05 -24.90
CA GLY A 337 0.87 -2.49 -26.16
C GLY A 337 -0.29 -1.50 -26.02
N VAL A 338 -0.62 -1.04 -24.81
CA VAL A 338 -1.56 0.08 -24.63
C VAL A 338 -0.79 1.40 -24.82
N THR A 339 -0.55 1.79 -26.07
CA THR A 339 0.30 2.94 -26.40
C THR A 339 -0.21 4.28 -25.85
N GLN A 340 -1.52 4.37 -25.57
CA GLN A 340 -2.20 5.53 -24.98
C GLN A 340 -2.22 5.50 -23.45
N ALA A 341 -1.57 4.53 -22.78
CA ALA A 341 -1.68 4.39 -21.32
C ALA A 341 -1.30 5.66 -20.54
N PHE A 342 -0.40 6.48 -21.10
CA PHE A 342 0.05 7.74 -20.49
C PHE A 342 -0.87 8.95 -20.79
N ASP A 343 -1.95 8.77 -21.56
CA ASP A 343 -3.02 9.77 -21.68
C ASP A 343 -3.80 9.91 -20.35
N ILE A 344 -3.67 8.94 -19.45
CA ILE A 344 -4.03 9.05 -18.04
C ILE A 344 -2.87 9.71 -17.31
N PRO A 345 -3.01 10.95 -16.81
CA PRO A 345 -1.92 11.65 -16.15
C PRO A 345 -1.70 11.12 -14.73
N GLY A 346 -0.52 11.36 -14.16
CA GLY A 346 -0.22 10.97 -12.77
C GLY A 346 -0.73 12.00 -11.77
N PHE A 347 -1.16 11.58 -10.59
CA PHE A 347 -1.70 12.50 -9.58
C PHE A 347 -0.70 13.58 -9.10
N ILE A 348 0.62 13.27 -9.10
CA ILE A 348 1.64 14.24 -8.69
C ILE A 348 1.66 15.46 -9.61
N PRO A 349 1.92 15.33 -10.93
CA PRO A 349 1.87 16.49 -11.82
C PRO A 349 0.52 17.19 -11.83
N GLU A 350 -0.59 16.44 -11.71
CA GLU A 350 -1.94 17.01 -11.81
C GLU A 350 -2.39 17.79 -10.57
N TYR A 351 -2.02 17.31 -9.38
CA TYR A 351 -2.68 17.75 -8.15
C TYR A 351 -1.72 18.07 -7.00
N VAL A 352 -0.64 17.30 -6.83
CA VAL A 352 0.17 17.35 -5.59
C VAL A 352 1.45 18.18 -5.73
N ARG A 353 2.00 18.34 -6.94
CA ARG A 353 3.26 19.07 -7.17
C ARG A 353 3.29 20.48 -6.55
N PRO A 354 2.23 21.31 -6.61
CA PRO A 354 2.24 22.62 -5.96
C PRO A 354 2.53 22.53 -4.45
N LEU A 355 2.00 21.53 -3.75
CA LEU A 355 2.27 21.31 -2.32
C LEU A 355 3.75 20.98 -2.09
N PHE A 356 4.35 20.17 -2.96
CA PHE A 356 5.78 19.85 -2.88
C PHE A 356 6.66 21.08 -3.11
N CYS A 357 6.26 22.02 -3.97
CA CYS A 357 6.99 23.27 -4.17
C CYS A 357 7.03 24.16 -2.91
N GLU A 358 6.10 23.96 -1.98
CA GLU A 358 6.08 24.63 -0.66
C GLU A 358 6.76 23.81 0.45
N GLY A 359 7.42 22.69 0.11
CA GLY A 359 8.03 21.78 1.09
C GLY A 359 7.03 20.97 1.91
N LYS A 360 5.73 20.99 1.54
CA LYS A 360 4.73 20.13 2.16
C LYS A 360 4.91 18.69 1.70
N GLY A 361 4.55 17.76 2.56
CA GLY A 361 4.61 16.33 2.28
C GLY A 361 3.90 15.55 3.40
N PRO A 362 3.93 14.22 3.35
CA PRO A 362 3.23 13.37 4.31
C PRO A 362 3.99 13.29 5.66
N PHE A 363 4.18 14.46 6.29
CA PHE A 363 4.74 14.60 7.63
C PHE A 363 3.89 13.83 8.65
N ARG A 364 4.56 13.17 9.59
CA ARG A 364 3.89 12.35 10.61
C ARG A 364 4.74 12.28 11.88
N TRP A 365 4.09 11.94 12.98
CA TRP A 365 4.72 11.62 14.25
C TRP A 365 4.03 10.40 14.87
N VAL A 366 4.66 9.79 15.88
CA VAL A 366 4.11 8.64 16.59
C VAL A 366 4.38 8.81 18.09
N ALA A 367 3.35 8.65 18.91
CA ALA A 367 3.49 8.64 20.36
C ALA A 367 4.02 7.27 20.82
N LEU A 368 5.30 7.23 21.23
CA LEU A 368 5.91 5.98 21.71
C LEU A 368 5.31 5.47 23.02
N SER A 369 4.63 6.34 23.77
CA SER A 369 3.84 5.96 24.95
C SER A 369 2.81 4.89 24.63
N GLY A 370 2.23 4.92 23.42
CA GLY A 370 1.03 4.16 23.07
C GLY A 370 -0.26 4.73 23.63
N ASP A 371 -0.19 5.90 24.26
CA ASP A 371 -1.34 6.63 24.76
C ASP A 371 -1.85 7.54 23.64
N PRO A 372 -3.16 7.53 23.33
CA PRO A 372 -3.74 8.47 22.37
C PRO A 372 -3.73 9.94 22.84
N GLU A 373 -3.64 10.22 24.14
CA GLU A 373 -3.65 11.59 24.71
C GLU A 373 -2.29 12.31 24.70
#